data_AF-A0A926WWB4-F1
#
_entry.id   AF-A0A926WWB4-F1
#
_cell.length_a   1.000
_cell.length_b   1.000
_cell.length_c   1.000
_cell.angle_alpha   90.00
_cell.angle_beta   90.00
_cell.angle_gamma   90.00
#
_symmetry.space_group_name_H-M   'P 1'
#
loop_
_entity.id
_entity.type
_entity.pdbx_description
1 polymer ?
#
loop_
_entity_poly.entity_id
_entity_poly.type
_entity_poly.pdbx_seq_one_letter_code
_entity_poly.pdbx_strand_id
1 'polypeptide(L)'
;MAKIALLIGVSEYEPEFPPLPNAVNDVEAMQRVLLNPEMGAFDNAEVLKNPQRQIMEDAIYNLYANRQKDDLLLLYFSGHGVTEDTGDFYFSTRITRKDGGKLMPTTAVAARDVHLRMNQSRSRRMVVILDCCFSGAFGDILHTLPSR
;
A
#
# COMPACT_ATOMS: atom_id res chain seq x y z
N MET A 1 -7.61 17.89 12.88
CA MET A 1 -7.47 16.43 12.75
C MET A 1 -7.84 16.11 11.32
N ALA A 2 -6.90 15.62 10.54
CA ALA A 2 -7.14 15.27 9.14
C ALA A 2 -7.35 13.75 8.98
N LYS A 3 -8.20 13.36 8.05
CA LYS A 3 -8.36 12.01 7.53
C LYS A 3 -7.80 11.96 6.12
N ILE A 4 -6.70 11.25 5.93
CA ILE A 4 -5.93 11.23 4.69
C ILE A 4 -5.80 9.79 4.23
N ALA A 5 -6.15 9.55 2.97
CA ALA A 5 -6.00 8.24 2.35
C ALA A 5 -5.06 8.29 1.14
N LEU A 6 -4.32 7.21 0.96
CA LEU A 6 -3.58 6.87 -0.26
C LEU A 6 -4.13 5.53 -0.78
N LEU A 7 -4.58 5.52 -2.03
CA LEU A 7 -5.23 4.40 -2.69
C LEU A 7 -4.39 4.00 -3.89
N ILE A 8 -3.84 2.80 -3.88
CA ILE A 8 -2.89 2.33 -4.89
C ILE A 8 -3.47 1.11 -5.59
N GLY A 9 -3.67 1.22 -6.89
CA GLY A 9 -4.25 0.17 -7.72
C GLY A 9 -3.27 -0.21 -8.82
N VAL A 10 -2.85 -1.47 -8.86
CA VAL A 10 -1.98 -2.01 -9.90
C VAL A 10 -2.73 -3.09 -10.67
N SER A 11 -3.13 -2.76 -11.89
CA SER A 11 -3.90 -3.62 -12.79
C SER A 11 -3.08 -4.19 -13.94
N GLU A 12 -2.01 -3.51 -14.33
CA GLU A 12 -1.14 -3.89 -15.43
C GLU A 12 0.16 -4.48 -14.91
N TYR A 13 0.65 -5.53 -15.56
CA TYR A 13 1.87 -6.23 -15.18
C TYR A 13 2.65 -6.69 -16.41
N GLU A 14 3.97 -6.59 -16.35
CA GLU A 14 4.90 -7.25 -17.28
C GLU A 14 5.04 -8.74 -16.90
N PRO A 15 5.41 -9.62 -17.85
CA PRO A 15 4.66 -10.84 -18.24
C PRO A 15 4.56 -11.96 -17.19
N GLU A 16 5.21 -11.82 -16.05
CA GLU A 16 5.23 -12.83 -15.00
C GLU A 16 3.96 -12.85 -14.14
N PHE A 17 3.24 -11.72 -14.08
CA PHE A 17 2.01 -11.61 -13.30
C PHE A 17 0.80 -11.38 -14.22
N PRO A 18 -0.33 -12.08 -14.00
CA PRO A 18 -1.53 -11.84 -14.78
C PRO A 18 -2.10 -10.44 -14.46
N PRO A 19 -2.70 -9.73 -15.44
CA PRO A 19 -3.35 -8.45 -15.20
C PRO A 19 -4.53 -8.59 -14.23
N LEU A 20 -4.77 -7.54 -13.44
CA LEU A 20 -5.87 -7.42 -12.49
C LEU A 20 -6.74 -6.21 -12.86
N PRO A 21 -7.58 -6.29 -13.90
CA PRO A 21 -8.28 -5.13 -14.46
C PRO A 21 -9.17 -4.40 -13.45
N ASN A 22 -9.62 -5.09 -12.38
CA ASN A 22 -10.46 -4.50 -11.34
C ASN A 22 -9.69 -3.63 -10.34
N ALA A 23 -8.36 -3.79 -10.20
CA ALA A 23 -7.61 -3.05 -9.17
C ALA A 23 -7.75 -1.52 -9.29
N VAL A 24 -7.85 -1.02 -10.51
CA VAL A 24 -8.11 0.42 -10.77
C VAL A 24 -9.56 0.80 -10.45
N ASN A 25 -10.53 -0.07 -10.74
CA ASN A 25 -11.93 0.16 -10.40
C ASN A 25 -12.15 0.17 -8.88
N ASP A 26 -11.43 -0.70 -8.16
CA ASP A 26 -11.53 -0.82 -6.71
C ASP A 26 -11.04 0.45 -6.00
N VAL A 27 -9.89 1.01 -6.41
CA VAL A 27 -9.40 2.27 -5.84
C VAL A 27 -10.31 3.45 -6.13
N GLU A 28 -10.93 3.49 -7.31
CA GLU A 28 -11.92 4.53 -7.65
C GLU A 28 -13.19 4.40 -6.82
N ALA A 29 -13.69 3.17 -6.63
CA ALA A 29 -14.84 2.91 -5.78
C ALA A 29 -14.56 3.29 -4.33
N MET A 30 -13.38 2.92 -3.82
CA MET A 30 -12.92 3.27 -2.48
C MET A 30 -12.81 4.79 -2.32
N GLN A 31 -12.25 5.50 -3.31
CA GLN A 31 -12.15 6.96 -3.28
C GLN A 31 -13.52 7.63 -3.11
N ARG A 32 -14.53 7.17 -3.87
CA ARG A 32 -15.90 7.69 -3.79
C ARG A 32 -16.49 7.52 -2.39
N VAL A 33 -16.29 6.36 -1.76
CA VAL A 33 -16.79 6.08 -0.41
C VAL A 33 -16.06 6.90 0.65
N LEU A 34 -14.73 6.99 0.57
CA LEU A 34 -13.93 7.71 1.54
C LEU A 34 -14.20 9.22 1.52
N LEU A 35 -14.36 9.82 0.33
CA LEU A 35 -14.64 11.25 0.18
C LEU A 35 -16.11 11.62 0.42
N ASN A 36 -17.02 10.65 0.50
CA ASN A 36 -18.43 10.95 0.77
C ASN A 36 -18.61 11.47 2.22
N PRO A 37 -19.18 12.69 2.42
CA PRO A 37 -19.36 13.30 3.75
C PRO A 37 -20.28 12.52 4.70
N GLU A 38 -21.20 11.72 4.16
CA GLU A 38 -22.14 10.90 4.94
C GLU A 38 -21.56 9.50 5.26
N MET A 39 -20.39 9.16 4.70
CA MET A 39 -19.73 7.87 4.89
C MET A 39 -18.34 8.06 5.51
N GLY A 40 -17.27 8.04 4.71
CA GLY A 40 -15.90 8.13 5.21
C GLY A 40 -15.54 9.52 5.73
N ALA A 41 -16.07 10.56 5.08
CA ALA A 41 -15.76 11.97 5.33
C ALA A 41 -14.24 12.21 5.46
N PHE A 42 -13.45 11.64 4.55
CA PHE A 42 -12.02 11.88 4.44
C PHE A 42 -11.76 13.27 3.83
N ASP A 43 -10.76 13.98 4.35
CA ASP A 43 -10.38 15.29 3.83
C ASP A 43 -9.65 15.17 2.49
N ASN A 44 -8.91 14.06 2.30
CA ASN A 44 -8.20 13.77 1.06
C ASN A 44 -8.10 12.26 0.82
N ALA A 45 -8.16 11.85 -0.45
CA ALA A 45 -7.91 10.49 -0.91
C ALA A 45 -7.16 10.53 -2.24
N GLU A 46 -5.84 10.39 -2.18
CA GLU A 46 -4.97 10.33 -3.36
C GLU A 46 -5.06 8.96 -4.02
N VAL A 47 -5.24 8.93 -5.36
CA VAL A 47 -5.33 7.68 -6.14
C VAL A 47 -4.13 7.57 -7.07
N LEU A 48 -3.41 6.46 -6.97
CA LEU A 48 -2.34 6.08 -7.88
C LEU A 48 -2.72 4.82 -8.65
N LYS A 49 -2.78 4.94 -9.99
CA LYS A 49 -3.12 3.83 -10.90
C LYS A 49 -1.85 3.42 -11.64
N ASN A 50 -1.48 2.14 -11.55
CA ASN A 50 -0.27 1.58 -12.13
C ASN A 50 0.99 2.45 -11.90
N PRO A 51 1.23 2.99 -10.68
CA PRO A 51 2.36 3.87 -10.46
C PRO A 51 3.68 3.12 -10.68
N GLN A 52 4.70 3.87 -11.11
CA GLN A 52 6.08 3.40 -11.03
C GLN A 52 6.49 3.23 -9.56
N ARG A 53 7.45 2.34 -9.29
CA ARG A 53 7.94 2.06 -7.94
C ARG A 53 8.30 3.32 -7.16
N GLN A 54 9.08 4.24 -7.76
CA GLN A 54 9.51 5.46 -7.07
C GLN A 54 8.33 6.33 -6.66
N ILE A 55 7.34 6.51 -7.55
CA ILE A 55 6.13 7.29 -7.27
C ILE A 55 5.33 6.66 -6.12
N MET A 56 5.25 5.33 -6.09
CA MET A 56 4.60 4.59 -5.01
C MET A 56 5.31 4.81 -3.66
N GLU A 57 6.64 4.69 -3.63
CA GLU A 57 7.46 4.90 -2.43
C GLU A 57 7.37 6.34 -1.91
N ASP A 58 7.41 7.32 -2.81
CA ASP A 58 7.30 8.74 -2.46
C ASP A 58 5.92 9.07 -1.88
N ALA A 59 4.85 8.54 -2.47
CA ALA A 59 3.50 8.72 -1.96
C ALA A 59 3.30 8.06 -0.59
N ILE A 60 3.84 6.85 -0.39
CA ILE A 60 3.82 6.17 0.91
C ILE A 60 4.60 7.00 1.95
N TYR A 61 5.78 7.51 1.60
CA TYR A 61 6.52 8.40 2.48
C TYR A 61 5.69 9.63 2.85
N ASN A 62 5.08 10.28 1.87
CA ASN A 62 4.26 11.48 2.07
C ASN A 62 3.01 11.20 2.91
N LEU A 63 2.37 10.03 2.78
CA LEU A 63 1.23 9.64 3.61
C LEU A 63 1.57 9.71 5.10
N TYR A 64 2.73 9.21 5.50
CA TYR A 64 3.12 9.10 6.90
C TYR A 64 3.96 10.29 7.43
N ALA A 65 4.56 11.08 6.54
CA ALA A 65 5.39 12.23 6.91
C ALA A 65 4.56 13.44 7.39
N ASN A 66 5.14 14.21 8.32
CA ASN A 66 4.61 15.50 8.80
C ASN A 66 3.15 15.47 9.32
N ARG A 67 2.74 14.36 9.95
CA ARG A 67 1.39 14.17 10.50
C ARG A 67 1.26 14.64 11.95
N GLN A 68 0.04 14.91 12.37
CA GLN A 68 -0.32 15.16 13.75
C GLN A 68 -0.74 13.85 14.44
N LYS A 69 -0.64 13.81 15.77
CA LYS A 69 -0.90 12.62 16.58
C LYS A 69 -2.27 12.00 16.33
N ASP A 70 -3.26 12.84 16.08
CA ASP A 70 -4.66 12.46 15.98
C ASP A 70 -5.16 12.27 14.53
N ASP A 71 -4.34 12.57 13.52
CA ASP A 71 -4.71 12.38 12.12
C ASP A 71 -4.97 10.90 11.83
N LEU A 72 -6.01 10.58 11.06
CA LEU A 72 -6.28 9.23 10.58
C LEU A 72 -5.63 9.03 9.21
N LEU A 73 -4.74 8.06 9.10
CA LEU A 73 -4.05 7.72 7.86
C LEU A 73 -4.55 6.38 7.35
N LEU A 74 -4.91 6.31 6.07
CA LEU A 74 -5.34 5.08 5.42
C LEU A 74 -4.46 4.77 4.22
N LEU A 75 -3.89 3.57 4.19
CA LEU A 75 -3.28 2.99 2.99
C LEU A 75 -4.20 1.88 2.48
N TYR A 76 -4.69 2.01 1.26
CA TYR A 76 -5.39 0.95 0.55
C TYR A 76 -4.54 0.52 -0.65
N PHE A 77 -4.32 -0.78 -0.79
CA PHE A 77 -3.62 -1.35 -1.93
C PHE A 77 -4.47 -2.46 -2.56
N SER A 78 -4.66 -2.38 -3.87
CA SER A 78 -5.25 -3.45 -4.70
C SER A 78 -4.27 -3.83 -5.81
N GLY A 79 -3.93 -5.12 -5.89
CA GLY A 79 -2.93 -5.66 -6.81
C GLY A 79 -2.38 -7.01 -6.34
N HIS A 80 -1.27 -7.48 -6.93
CA HIS A 80 -0.57 -8.67 -6.43
C HIS A 80 0.23 -8.36 -5.16
N GLY A 81 0.07 -9.18 -4.13
CA GLY A 81 1.00 -9.27 -3.00
C GLY A 81 1.99 -10.39 -3.27
N VAL A 82 3.28 -10.12 -3.06
CA VAL A 82 4.34 -11.12 -3.28
C VAL A 82 5.01 -11.43 -1.95
N THR A 83 5.10 -12.71 -1.61
CA THR A 83 5.86 -13.21 -0.46
C THR A 83 7.05 -14.04 -0.92
N GLU A 84 8.16 -13.89 -0.22
CA GLU A 84 9.34 -14.76 -0.38
C GLU A 84 9.46 -15.74 0.80
N ASP A 85 10.25 -16.81 0.64
CA ASP A 85 10.46 -17.82 1.68
C ASP A 85 11.03 -17.26 2.99
N THR A 86 11.62 -16.06 2.94
CA THR A 86 12.11 -15.31 4.12
C THR A 86 10.99 -14.77 5.00
N GLY A 87 9.73 -14.80 4.54
CA GLY A 87 8.59 -14.18 5.20
C GLY A 87 8.40 -12.70 4.85
N ASP A 88 9.24 -12.14 3.97
CA ASP A 88 9.08 -10.76 3.51
C ASP A 88 7.89 -10.63 2.56
N PHE A 89 7.08 -9.58 2.76
CA PHE A 89 5.97 -9.21 1.88
C PHE A 89 6.34 -7.97 1.04
N TYR A 90 5.87 -7.96 -0.21
CA TYR A 90 6.08 -6.88 -1.15
C TYR A 90 4.78 -6.48 -1.84
N PHE A 91 4.58 -5.17 -1.96
CA PHE A 91 3.60 -4.56 -2.84
C PHE A 91 4.15 -4.60 -4.27
N SER A 92 3.46 -5.33 -5.15
CA SER A 92 3.86 -5.38 -6.56
C SER A 92 3.68 -4.04 -7.26
N THR A 93 4.45 -3.85 -8.32
CA THR A 93 4.33 -2.78 -9.31
C THR A 93 4.19 -3.40 -10.69
N ARG A 94 3.88 -2.58 -11.69
CA ARG A 94 3.78 -3.04 -13.10
C ARG A 94 5.01 -3.82 -13.59
N ILE A 95 6.19 -3.49 -13.07
CA ILE A 95 7.46 -4.08 -13.50
C ILE A 95 7.96 -5.19 -12.57
N THR A 96 7.15 -5.63 -11.60
CA THR A 96 7.56 -6.68 -10.65
C THR A 96 7.90 -7.96 -11.38
N ARG A 97 9.07 -8.52 -11.05
CA ARG A 97 9.66 -9.69 -11.70
C ARG A 97 10.38 -10.60 -10.70
N LYS A 98 10.56 -11.85 -11.10
CA LYS A 98 11.21 -12.94 -10.40
C LYS A 98 12.31 -13.50 -11.29
N ASP A 99 13.51 -13.61 -10.74
CA ASP A 99 14.63 -14.29 -11.39
C ASP A 99 14.83 -15.66 -10.73
N GLY A 100 14.74 -16.74 -11.51
CA GLY A 100 14.81 -18.11 -10.99
C GLY A 100 13.77 -18.44 -9.91
N GLY A 101 12.58 -17.82 -9.98
CA GLY A 101 11.49 -18.00 -9.01
C GLY A 101 11.56 -17.11 -7.76
N LYS A 102 12.62 -16.31 -7.61
CA LYS A 102 12.81 -15.37 -6.50
C LYS A 102 12.51 -13.94 -6.93
N LEU A 103 11.77 -13.19 -6.12
CA LEU A 103 11.48 -11.78 -6.39
C LEU A 103 12.75 -10.95 -6.54
N MET A 104 12.80 -10.11 -7.58
CA MET A 104 13.81 -9.06 -7.74
C MET A 104 13.37 -7.83 -6.92
N PRO A 105 13.95 -7.56 -5.73
CA PRO A 105 13.36 -6.62 -4.78
C PRO A 105 13.30 -5.18 -5.28
N THR A 106 14.16 -4.81 -6.24
CA THR A 106 14.19 -3.47 -6.83
C THR A 106 13.00 -3.16 -7.74
N THR A 107 12.17 -4.15 -8.04
CA THR A 107 10.99 -4.05 -8.93
C THR A 107 9.66 -4.02 -8.16
N ALA A 108 9.70 -4.07 -6.83
CA ALA A 108 8.54 -4.06 -5.94
C ALA A 108 8.83 -3.14 -4.74
N VAL A 109 7.80 -2.83 -3.95
CA VAL A 109 7.96 -2.03 -2.71
C VAL A 109 7.86 -2.97 -1.51
N ALA A 110 8.89 -2.98 -0.66
CA ALA A 110 8.92 -3.87 0.49
C ALA A 110 7.98 -3.37 1.61
N ALA A 111 7.18 -4.25 2.19
CA ALA A 111 6.30 -3.88 3.31
C ALA A 111 7.05 -3.41 4.55
N ARG A 112 8.27 -3.88 4.77
CA ARG A 112 9.15 -3.37 5.83
C ARG A 112 9.40 -1.86 5.71
N ASP A 113 9.49 -1.34 4.49
CA ASP A 113 9.74 0.09 4.27
C ASP A 113 8.47 0.88 4.59
N VAL A 114 7.30 0.36 4.21
CA VAL A 114 5.99 0.92 4.61
C VAL A 114 5.84 0.93 6.13
N HIS A 115 6.12 -0.20 6.79
CA HIS A 115 6.07 -0.32 8.25
C HIS A 115 7.05 0.64 8.95
N LEU A 116 8.25 0.81 8.42
CA LEU A 116 9.21 1.80 8.92
C LEU A 116 8.61 3.22 8.86
N ARG A 117 7.93 3.59 7.76
CA ARG A 117 7.26 4.90 7.65
C ARG A 117 6.11 5.03 8.64
N MET A 118 5.31 3.99 8.82
CA MET A 118 4.23 3.96 9.82
C MET A 118 4.78 4.22 11.23
N ASN A 119 5.86 3.54 11.63
CA ASN A 119 6.50 3.70 12.93
C ASN A 119 7.15 5.08 13.14
N GLN A 120 7.61 5.72 12.05
CA GLN A 120 8.16 7.07 12.08
C GLN A 120 7.07 8.15 12.10
N SER A 121 5.83 7.82 11.75
CA SER A 121 4.74 8.78 11.77
C SER A 121 4.41 9.22 13.20
N ARG A 122 4.04 10.49 13.35
CA ARG A 122 3.52 10.98 14.65
C ARG A 122 2.08 10.54 14.88
N SER A 123 1.32 10.28 13.81
CA SER A 123 -0.05 9.78 13.94
C SER A 123 -0.04 8.43 14.64
N ARG A 124 -1.02 8.21 15.50
CA ARG A 124 -1.26 6.90 16.16
C ARG A 124 -2.50 6.19 15.63
N ARG A 125 -3.13 6.73 14.57
CA ARG A 125 -4.36 6.21 13.97
C ARG A 125 -4.08 5.88 12.51
N MET A 126 -3.71 4.63 12.27
CA MET A 126 -3.32 4.16 10.94
C MET A 126 -4.13 2.92 10.60
N VAL A 127 -4.66 2.89 9.39
CA VAL A 127 -5.42 1.78 8.83
C VAL A 127 -4.71 1.34 7.55
N VAL A 128 -4.48 0.04 7.41
CA VAL A 128 -3.98 -0.57 6.18
C VAL A 128 -5.00 -1.59 5.71
N ILE A 129 -5.43 -1.48 4.46
CA ILE A 129 -6.36 -2.41 3.81
C ILE A 129 -5.65 -2.97 2.58
N LEU A 130 -5.51 -4.29 2.54
CA LEU A 130 -4.82 -5.01 1.49
C LEU A 130 -5.80 -5.91 0.75
N ASP A 131 -6.11 -5.52 -0.48
CA ASP A 131 -6.90 -6.30 -1.41
C ASP A 131 -5.96 -7.01 -2.40
N CYS A 132 -5.23 -7.98 -1.85
CA CYS A 132 -4.22 -8.73 -2.58
C CYS A 132 -4.03 -10.14 -2.03
N CYS A 133 -3.55 -11.05 -2.88
CA CYS A 133 -3.12 -12.38 -2.45
C CYS A 133 -2.02 -12.26 -1.37
N PHE A 134 -2.03 -13.19 -0.41
CA PHE A 134 -1.06 -13.24 0.69
C PHE A 134 -1.05 -12.01 1.62
N SER A 135 -2.12 -11.22 1.65
CA SER A 135 -2.27 -10.07 2.56
C SER A 135 -2.07 -10.41 4.04
N GLY A 136 -2.31 -11.66 4.44
CA GLY A 136 -2.02 -12.16 5.80
C GLY A 136 -0.56 -12.03 6.22
N ALA A 137 0.39 -12.18 5.31
CA ALA A 137 1.83 -12.08 5.61
C ALA A 137 2.25 -10.66 6.00
N PHE A 138 1.50 -9.63 5.60
CA PHE A 138 1.74 -8.26 6.07
C PHE A 138 1.44 -8.11 7.57
N GLY A 139 0.43 -8.82 8.09
CA GLY A 139 0.09 -8.81 9.51
C GLY A 139 1.23 -9.34 10.39
N ASP A 140 1.90 -10.40 9.95
CA ASP A 140 3.06 -10.97 10.67
C ASP A 140 4.23 -9.97 10.77
N ILE A 141 4.45 -9.15 9.74
CA ILE A 141 5.47 -8.08 9.76
C ILE A 141 5.13 -7.02 10.81
N LEU A 142 3.85 -6.67 10.98
CA LEU A 142 3.43 -5.69 12.00
C LEU A 142 3.68 -6.20 13.43
N HIS A 143 3.65 -7.51 13.65
CA HIS A 143 3.84 -8.12 14.97
C HIS A 143 5.30 -8.47 15.29
N THR A 144 6.13 -8.69 14.27
CA THR A 144 7.52 -9.14 14.42
C THR A 144 8.52 -8.00 14.52
N LEU A 145 8.20 -6.83 13.97
CA LEU A 145 9.02 -5.63 14.12
C LEU A 145 8.64 -4.89 15.42
N PRO A 146 9.63 -4.47 16.24
CA PRO A 146 9.35 -3.85 17.52
C PRO A 146 8.54 -2.57 17.32
N SER A 147 7.30 -2.58 17.83
CA SER A 147 6.46 -1.40 17.94
C SER A 147 7.01 -0.47 19.02
N ARG A 148 7.10 0.82 18.72
CA ARG A 148 7.49 1.87 19.69
C ARG A 148 6.31 2.36 20.53
#